data_AF-T5AEV0-F1
#
_entry.id   AF-T5AEV0-F1
#
_cell.length_a   1.000
_cell.length_b   1.000
_cell.length_c   1.000
_cell.angle_alpha   90.00
_cell.angle_beta   90.00
_cell.angle_gamma   90.00
#
_symmetry.space_group_name_H-M   'P 1'
#
loop_
_entity.id
_entity.type
_entity.pdbx_description
1 polymer ?
#
loop_
_entity_poly.entity_id
_entity_poly.type
_entity_poly.pdbx_seq_one_letter_code
_entity_poly.pdbx_strand_id
1 'polypeptide(L)'
;MKIAALVVVVLSAVVAAFDLVPDHERKDWQKCINDALNKFDAGNDGSDVACDTYACVQGTGEKYSRGGFLNKAGKIVVLGCKFNPFTSHHQAAIVSYAEEDDWKQCLNTLFDEFESGRDDRHSSCQFWRCLQAKSDRYNRGGIAEKLGHLVNLVCIGA
;
A
#
# COMPACT_ATOMS: atom_id res chain seq x y z
N MET A 1 -24.11 23.82 -46.50
CA MET A 1 -22.96 24.04 -45.58
C MET A 1 -23.44 24.93 -44.45
N LYS A 2 -23.09 24.63 -43.18
CA LYS A 2 -23.50 25.29 -41.91
C LYS A 2 -24.51 24.54 -41.01
N ILE A 3 -24.31 23.25 -40.74
CA ILE A 3 -24.80 22.62 -39.50
C ILE A 3 -23.77 21.58 -39.00
N ALA A 4 -22.50 21.98 -38.89
CA ALA A 4 -21.43 21.08 -38.39
C ALA A 4 -20.57 21.71 -37.29
N ALA A 5 -20.83 22.96 -36.88
CA ALA A 5 -19.93 23.71 -36.02
C ALA A 5 -20.33 23.73 -34.53
N LEU A 6 -21.48 23.16 -34.15
CA LEU A 6 -21.99 23.22 -32.77
C LEU A 6 -21.74 21.95 -31.94
N VAL A 7 -21.12 20.90 -32.52
CA VAL A 7 -20.89 19.62 -31.84
C VAL A 7 -19.44 19.47 -31.33
N VAL A 8 -18.56 20.45 -31.59
CA VAL A 8 -17.10 20.28 -31.40
C VAL A 8 -16.53 20.96 -30.15
N VAL A 9 -17.36 21.60 -29.30
CA VAL A 9 -16.84 22.33 -28.10
C VAL A 9 -17.41 21.83 -26.77
N VAL A 10 -17.89 20.58 -26.72
CA VAL A 10 -18.27 19.91 -25.44
C VAL A 10 -17.48 18.60 -25.23
N LEU A 11 -16.36 18.44 -25.93
CA LEU A 11 -15.43 17.33 -25.75
C LEU A 11 -14.06 17.90 -25.40
N SER A 12 -13.44 17.34 -24.36
CA SER A 12 -12.02 17.48 -23.99
C SER A 12 -11.66 18.55 -22.94
N ALA A 13 -12.53 18.79 -21.97
CA ALA A 13 -12.11 19.29 -20.66
C ALA A 13 -12.50 18.30 -19.56
N VAL A 14 -12.38 17.00 -19.82
CA VAL A 14 -11.95 16.10 -18.74
C VAL A 14 -10.47 16.40 -18.59
N VAL A 15 -10.16 17.53 -17.96
CA VAL A 15 -8.94 17.65 -17.20
C VAL A 15 -9.05 16.46 -16.27
N ALA A 16 -8.23 15.43 -16.49
CA ALA A 16 -7.97 14.45 -15.46
C ALA A 16 -7.53 15.31 -14.27
N ALA A 17 -8.47 15.60 -13.38
CA ALA A 17 -8.15 16.08 -12.06
C ALA A 17 -7.40 14.91 -11.47
N PHE A 18 -6.08 14.92 -11.67
CA PHE A 18 -5.17 14.16 -10.88
C PHE A 18 -5.43 14.63 -9.46
N ASP A 19 -6.29 13.90 -8.73
CA ASP A 19 -6.68 14.22 -7.37
C ASP A 19 -5.45 14.02 -6.50
N LEU A 20 -4.65 15.09 -6.42
CA LEU A 20 -3.57 15.30 -5.48
C LEU A 20 -4.01 14.71 -4.14
N VAL A 21 -3.20 13.80 -3.60
CA VAL A 21 -3.52 13.15 -2.33
C VAL A 21 -3.60 14.26 -1.27
N PRO A 22 -4.76 14.58 -0.69
CA PRO A 22 -4.84 15.67 0.26
C PRO A 22 -4.07 15.32 1.54
N ASP A 23 -3.55 16.32 2.26
CA ASP A 23 -2.66 16.10 3.39
C ASP A 23 -3.25 15.21 4.49
N HIS A 24 -4.57 15.27 4.69
CA HIS A 24 -5.25 14.43 5.66
C HIS A 24 -5.28 12.96 5.23
N GLU A 25 -5.41 12.68 3.93
CA GLU A 25 -5.27 11.34 3.38
C GLU A 25 -3.83 10.84 3.52
N ARG A 26 -2.83 11.65 3.12
CA ARG A 26 -1.41 11.26 3.26
C ARG A 26 -1.06 10.87 4.69
N LYS A 27 -1.55 11.64 5.67
CA LYS A 27 -1.32 11.36 7.11
C LYS A 27 -1.89 10.02 7.54
N ASP A 28 -3.06 9.62 7.03
CA ASP A 28 -3.66 8.33 7.35
C ASP A 28 -2.83 7.16 6.78
N TRP A 29 -2.37 7.28 5.54
CA TRP A 29 -1.47 6.30 4.94
C TRP A 29 -0.11 6.23 5.66
N GLN A 30 0.48 7.39 5.98
CA GLN A 30 1.74 7.49 6.73
C GLN A 30 1.60 6.88 8.13
N LYS A 31 0.45 7.05 8.78
CA LYS A 31 0.16 6.45 10.07
C LYS A 31 0.29 4.92 10.01
N CYS A 32 -0.20 4.27 8.95
CA CYS A 32 -0.09 2.81 8.83
C CYS A 32 1.37 2.32 8.81
N ILE A 33 2.26 3.05 8.12
CA ILE A 33 3.69 2.72 8.08
C ILE A 33 4.37 3.05 9.40
N ASN A 34 4.09 4.22 9.98
CA ASN A 34 4.68 4.62 11.26
C ASN A 34 4.25 3.68 12.39
N ASP A 35 2.98 3.25 12.43
CA ASP A 35 2.50 2.27 13.41
C ASP A 35 3.21 0.91 13.24
N ALA A 36 3.56 0.53 12.02
CA ALA A 36 4.36 -0.67 11.76
C ALA A 36 5.77 -0.56 12.35
N LEU A 37 6.45 0.56 12.06
CA LEU A 37 7.80 0.84 12.54
C LEU A 37 7.85 0.95 14.06
N ASN A 38 6.89 1.66 14.67
CA ASN A 38 6.76 1.77 16.12
C ASN A 38 6.58 0.39 16.78
N LYS A 39 5.85 -0.53 16.13
CA LYS A 39 5.68 -1.89 16.65
C LYS A 39 6.97 -2.69 16.57
N PHE A 40 7.76 -2.52 15.50
CA PHE A 40 9.11 -3.11 15.43
C PHE A 40 10.04 -2.56 16.51
N ASP A 41 9.99 -1.25 16.76
CA ASP A 41 10.75 -0.61 17.85
C ASP A 41 10.34 -1.12 19.23
N ALA A 42 9.04 -1.39 19.41
CA ALA A 42 8.51 -2.00 20.62
C ALA A 42 8.86 -3.51 20.76
N GLY A 43 9.60 -4.08 19.80
CA GLY A 43 10.01 -5.48 19.81
C GLY A 43 8.94 -6.47 19.35
N ASN A 44 7.81 -5.98 18.81
CA ASN A 44 6.83 -6.84 18.16
C ASN A 44 7.39 -7.36 16.83
N ASP A 45 6.88 -8.50 16.39
CA ASP A 45 7.41 -9.21 15.24
C ASP A 45 6.46 -9.26 14.05
N GLY A 46 7.00 -9.81 12.96
CA GLY A 46 6.47 -9.57 11.63
C GLY A 46 5.13 -10.21 11.31
N SER A 47 4.52 -11.04 12.15
CA SER A 47 3.22 -11.60 11.78
C SER A 47 2.09 -10.64 12.16
N ASP A 48 2.08 -10.19 13.41
CA ASP A 48 1.05 -9.28 13.92
C ASP A 48 1.23 -7.87 13.32
N VAL A 49 2.49 -7.42 13.17
CA VAL A 49 2.78 -6.13 12.54
C VAL A 49 2.32 -6.13 11.08
N ALA A 50 2.54 -7.22 10.32
CA ALA A 50 2.05 -7.35 8.95
C ALA A 50 0.55 -7.19 8.85
N CYS A 51 -0.16 -7.94 9.69
CA CYS A 51 -1.60 -8.04 9.62
C CYS A 51 -2.26 -6.70 10.00
N ASP A 52 -1.71 -6.02 11.00
CA ASP A 52 -2.16 -4.70 11.39
C ASP A 52 -1.82 -3.63 10.34
N THR A 53 -0.62 -3.65 9.78
CA THR A 53 -0.23 -2.74 8.69
C THR A 53 -1.12 -2.95 7.47
N TYR A 54 -1.40 -4.20 7.12
CA TYR A 54 -2.29 -4.55 6.02
C TYR A 54 -3.72 -4.07 6.26
N ALA A 55 -4.29 -4.36 7.42
CA ALA A 55 -5.62 -3.91 7.77
C ALA A 55 -5.73 -2.37 7.76
N CYS A 56 -4.70 -1.68 8.24
CA CYS A 56 -4.64 -0.21 8.19
C CYS A 56 -4.58 0.32 6.76
N VAL A 57 -3.69 -0.23 5.92
CA VAL A 57 -3.55 0.18 4.52
C VAL A 57 -4.84 -0.08 3.75
N GLN A 58 -5.44 -1.26 3.92
CA GLN A 58 -6.71 -1.60 3.28
C GLN A 58 -7.83 -0.67 3.76
N GLY A 59 -7.95 -0.43 5.07
CA GLY A 59 -8.96 0.46 5.62
C GLY A 59 -8.82 1.90 5.11
N THR A 60 -7.58 2.37 4.95
CA THR A 60 -7.28 3.68 4.37
C THR A 60 -7.61 3.72 2.88
N GLY A 61 -7.22 2.68 2.13
CA GLY A 61 -7.59 2.53 0.72
C GLY A 61 -9.11 2.52 0.51
N GLU A 62 -9.86 1.79 1.33
CA GLU A 62 -11.32 1.76 1.29
C GLU A 62 -11.92 3.13 1.64
N LYS A 63 -11.40 3.80 2.68
CA LYS A 63 -11.85 5.13 3.13
C LYS A 63 -11.74 6.18 2.02
N TYR A 64 -10.65 6.15 1.25
CA TYR A 64 -10.37 7.13 0.19
C TYR A 64 -10.67 6.62 -1.21
N SER A 65 -11.29 5.44 -1.32
CA SER A 65 -11.58 4.77 -2.61
C SER A 65 -10.34 4.58 -3.50
N ARG A 66 -9.16 4.38 -2.90
CA ARG A 66 -7.89 4.14 -3.59
C ARG A 66 -7.45 2.68 -3.51
N GLY A 67 -6.66 2.24 -4.49
CA GLY A 67 -6.06 0.89 -4.51
C GLY A 67 -6.92 -0.18 -5.19
N GLY A 68 -8.00 0.22 -5.87
CA GLY A 68 -8.75 -0.61 -6.81
C GLY A 68 -9.05 -2.05 -6.33
N PHE A 69 -8.59 -3.04 -7.11
CA PHE A 69 -8.80 -4.47 -6.85
C PHE A 69 -8.17 -4.96 -5.53
N LEU A 70 -7.16 -4.27 -5.00
CA LEU A 70 -6.49 -4.66 -3.75
C LEU A 70 -7.36 -4.43 -2.51
N ASN A 71 -8.28 -3.45 -2.51
CA ASN A 71 -9.30 -3.35 -1.45
C ASN A 71 -10.23 -4.58 -1.44
N LYS A 72 -10.52 -5.17 -2.60
CA LYS A 72 -11.34 -6.39 -2.70
C LYS A 72 -10.55 -7.64 -2.30
N ALA A 73 -9.28 -7.71 -2.67
CA ALA A 73 -8.40 -8.82 -2.34
C ALA A 73 -7.93 -8.78 -0.87
N GLY A 74 -7.96 -7.61 -0.23
CA GLY A 74 -7.48 -7.47 1.14
C GLY A 74 -8.25 -8.23 2.19
N LYS A 75 -9.54 -8.50 1.94
CA LYS A 75 -10.29 -9.45 2.77
C LYS A 75 -9.64 -10.83 2.82
N ILE A 76 -9.01 -11.31 1.74
CA ILE A 76 -8.33 -12.62 1.69
C ILE A 76 -7.03 -12.57 2.50
N VAL A 77 -6.29 -11.47 2.42
CA VAL A 77 -5.02 -11.30 3.15
C VAL A 77 -5.29 -11.14 4.66
N VAL A 78 -6.27 -10.33 5.04
CA VAL A 78 -6.73 -10.18 6.44
C VAL A 78 -7.31 -11.49 6.98
N LEU A 79 -8.02 -12.27 6.16
CA LEU A 79 -8.45 -13.62 6.52
C LEU A 79 -7.25 -14.56 6.72
N GLY A 80 -6.25 -14.53 5.83
CA GLY A 80 -5.02 -15.32 5.97
C GLY A 80 -4.28 -15.02 7.28
N CYS A 81 -4.23 -13.75 7.65
CA CYS A 81 -3.74 -13.24 8.92
C CYS A 81 -4.51 -13.77 10.15
N LYS A 82 -5.83 -13.88 10.06
CA LYS A 82 -6.69 -14.36 11.17
C LYS A 82 -6.66 -15.88 11.35
N PHE A 83 -6.45 -16.64 10.28
CA PHE A 83 -6.62 -18.10 10.26
C PHE A 83 -5.31 -18.90 10.28
N ASN A 84 -4.16 -18.25 10.18
CA ASN A 84 -2.87 -18.91 10.34
C ASN A 84 -1.96 -18.03 11.22
N PRO A 85 -1.84 -18.28 12.53
CA PRO A 85 -0.91 -17.56 13.38
C PRO A 85 0.50 -17.84 12.86
N PHE A 86 1.02 -16.90 12.09
CA PHE A 86 2.29 -17.06 11.41
C PHE A 86 3.39 -17.03 12.48
N THR A 87 4.11 -18.15 12.64
CA THR A 87 5.21 -18.25 13.59
C THR A 87 6.30 -17.24 13.26
N SER A 88 6.56 -16.35 14.21
CA SER A 88 7.61 -15.36 14.10
C SER A 88 8.95 -15.93 14.54
N HIS A 89 10.02 -15.49 13.89
CA HIS A 89 11.38 -15.68 14.38
C HIS A 89 11.87 -14.32 14.87
N HIS A 90 12.07 -14.21 16.18
CA HIS A 90 12.46 -12.98 16.86
C HIS A 90 13.78 -12.39 16.33
N GLN A 91 13.73 -11.14 15.89
CA GLN A 91 14.88 -10.24 15.87
C GLN A 91 14.41 -8.81 16.13
N ALA A 92 14.31 -8.48 17.42
CA ALA A 92 14.03 -7.14 17.92
C ALA A 92 15.28 -6.26 17.75
N ALA A 93 15.49 -5.72 16.56
CA ALA A 93 16.42 -4.62 16.33
C ALA A 93 15.61 -3.31 16.26
N ILE A 94 16.08 -2.26 16.93
CA ILE A 94 15.54 -0.90 16.79
C ILE A 94 15.60 -0.50 15.31
N VAL A 95 14.52 0.08 14.81
CA VAL A 95 14.42 0.61 13.45
C VAL A 95 15.46 1.72 13.28
N SER A 96 16.35 1.53 12.31
CA SER A 96 17.32 2.58 11.98
C SER A 96 16.67 3.69 11.16
N TYR A 97 17.22 4.90 11.17
CA TYR A 97 16.75 5.99 10.29
C TYR A 97 16.73 5.60 8.81
N ALA A 98 17.71 4.81 8.36
CA ALA A 98 17.76 4.33 6.98
C ALA A 98 16.64 3.32 6.67
N GLU A 99 16.25 2.51 7.65
CA GLU A 99 15.10 1.61 7.51
C GLU A 99 13.80 2.42 7.46
N GLU A 100 13.59 3.34 8.40
CA GLU A 100 12.40 4.20 8.40
C GLU A 100 12.22 4.95 7.07
N ASP A 101 13.29 5.53 6.52
CA ASP A 101 13.27 6.22 5.22
C ASP A 101 12.92 5.28 4.08
N ASP A 102 13.50 4.08 4.05
CA ASP A 102 13.23 3.04 3.05
C ASP A 102 11.75 2.63 3.02
N TRP A 103 11.11 2.50 4.19
CA TRP A 103 9.69 2.16 4.31
C TRP A 103 8.80 3.33 3.85
N LYS A 104 9.16 4.56 4.24
CA LYS A 104 8.46 5.78 3.79
C LYS A 104 8.60 6.00 2.29
N GLN A 105 9.73 5.63 1.69
CA GLN A 105 9.95 5.73 0.25
C GLN A 105 8.99 4.84 -0.54
N CYS A 106 8.67 3.63 -0.05
CA CYS A 106 7.64 2.79 -0.65
C CYS A 106 6.29 3.52 -0.72
N LEU A 107 5.92 4.20 0.37
CA LEU A 107 4.67 4.96 0.43
C LEU A 107 4.71 6.22 -0.45
N ASN A 108 5.82 6.93 -0.49
CA ASN A 108 5.98 8.10 -1.36
C ASN A 108 5.83 7.70 -2.84
N THR A 109 6.40 6.56 -3.24
CA THR A 109 6.23 6.02 -4.59
C THR A 109 4.76 5.73 -4.89
N LEU A 110 4.00 5.19 -3.92
CA LEU A 110 2.56 4.98 -4.08
C LEU A 110 1.80 6.31 -4.26
N PHE A 111 2.19 7.36 -3.53
CA PHE A 111 1.58 8.69 -3.73
C PHE A 111 1.90 9.26 -5.11
N ASP A 112 3.14 9.13 -5.59
CA ASP A 112 3.51 9.58 -6.94
C ASP A 112 2.66 8.86 -8.01
N GLU A 113 2.41 7.56 -7.83
CA GLU A 113 1.51 6.78 -8.68
C GLU A 113 0.08 7.33 -8.64
N PHE A 114 -0.48 7.56 -7.44
CA PHE A 114 -1.82 8.15 -7.27
C PHE A 114 -1.93 9.54 -7.91
N GLU A 115 -0.95 10.40 -7.70
CA GLU A 115 -0.92 11.75 -8.28
C GLU A 115 -0.70 11.75 -9.79
N SER A 116 -0.12 10.68 -10.32
CA SER A 116 -0.05 10.45 -11.78
C SER A 116 -1.31 9.77 -12.35
N GLY A 117 -2.34 9.56 -11.53
CA GLY A 117 -3.60 8.93 -11.93
C GLY A 117 -3.54 7.41 -12.04
N ARG A 118 -2.51 6.78 -11.46
CA ARG A 118 -2.31 5.32 -11.43
C ARG A 118 -2.67 4.79 -10.03
N ASP A 119 -3.96 4.58 -9.78
CA ASP A 119 -4.50 4.01 -8.54
C ASP A 119 -4.97 2.56 -8.69
N ASP A 120 -4.45 1.89 -9.71
CA ASP A 120 -4.87 0.59 -10.18
C ASP A 120 -4.20 -0.56 -9.39
N ARG A 121 -4.44 -1.79 -9.86
CA ARG A 121 -3.84 -2.99 -9.25
C ARG A 121 -2.31 -2.93 -9.32
N HIS A 122 -1.74 -2.34 -10.37
CA HIS A 122 -0.30 -2.28 -10.56
C HIS A 122 0.41 -1.45 -9.48
N SER A 123 -0.01 -0.19 -9.26
CA SER A 123 0.63 0.70 -8.28
C SER A 123 0.58 0.14 -6.86
N SER A 124 -0.56 -0.42 -6.50
CA SER A 124 -0.75 -1.03 -5.19
C SER A 124 0.05 -2.34 -5.03
N CYS A 125 0.22 -3.12 -6.10
CA CYS A 125 1.12 -4.29 -6.11
C CYS A 125 2.60 -3.91 -5.99
N GLN A 126 3.02 -2.83 -6.66
CA GLN A 126 4.38 -2.30 -6.52
C GLN A 126 4.66 -1.86 -5.08
N PHE A 127 3.73 -1.16 -4.46
CA PHE A 127 3.82 -0.75 -3.06
C PHE A 127 4.03 -1.96 -2.13
N TRP A 128 3.19 -3.01 -2.27
CA TRP A 128 3.32 -4.21 -1.45
C TRP A 128 4.64 -4.96 -1.67
N ARG A 129 5.09 -5.08 -2.92
CA ARG A 129 6.39 -5.68 -3.24
C ARG A 129 7.56 -4.85 -2.66
N CYS A 130 7.43 -3.53 -2.64
CA CYS A 130 8.40 -2.66 -2.01
C CYS A 130 8.49 -2.93 -0.50
N LEU A 131 7.36 -2.95 0.21
CA LEU A 131 7.32 -3.27 1.64
C LEU A 131 7.89 -4.66 1.94
N GLN A 132 7.57 -5.65 1.10
CA GLN A 132 8.16 -6.98 1.19
C GLN A 132 9.69 -6.93 1.08
N ALA A 133 10.21 -6.28 0.03
CA ALA A 133 11.64 -6.20 -0.19
C ALA A 133 12.38 -5.48 0.96
N LYS A 134 11.77 -4.44 1.56
CA LYS A 134 12.33 -3.78 2.76
C LYS A 134 12.27 -4.69 3.98
N SER A 135 11.15 -5.38 4.20
CA SER A 135 11.04 -6.32 5.32
C SER A 135 12.05 -7.47 5.21
N ASP A 136 12.32 -7.99 4.01
CA ASP A 136 13.41 -8.97 3.78
C ASP A 136 14.79 -8.35 4.05
N ARG A 137 15.06 -7.16 3.50
CA ARG A 137 16.33 -6.43 3.68
C ARG A 137 16.69 -6.23 5.15
N TYR A 138 15.70 -5.91 5.98
CA TYR A 138 15.89 -5.61 7.40
C TYR A 138 15.57 -6.78 8.33
N ASN A 139 15.44 -8.00 7.78
CA ASN A 139 15.11 -9.22 8.54
C ASN A 139 13.85 -9.08 9.41
N ARG A 140 12.86 -8.32 8.95
CA ARG A 140 11.53 -8.21 9.58
C ARG A 140 10.63 -9.39 9.18
N GLY A 141 11.25 -10.54 8.90
CA GLY A 141 10.81 -11.66 8.05
C GLY A 141 9.51 -12.39 8.42
N GLY A 142 8.72 -11.91 9.39
CA GLY A 142 7.34 -12.37 9.54
C GLY A 142 6.38 -11.69 8.54
N ILE A 143 6.66 -10.44 8.16
CA ILE A 143 5.79 -9.66 7.26
C ILE A 143 5.98 -10.12 5.81
N ALA A 144 7.22 -10.07 5.32
CA ALA A 144 7.55 -10.21 3.90
C ALA A 144 7.26 -11.58 3.30
N GLU A 145 7.62 -12.67 3.96
CA GLU A 145 7.60 -13.98 3.31
C GLU A 145 6.17 -14.41 2.97
N LYS A 146 5.23 -14.22 3.92
CA LYS A 146 3.85 -14.65 3.76
C LYS A 146 2.94 -13.62 3.10
N LEU A 147 3.15 -12.31 3.35
CA LEU A 147 2.52 -11.28 2.53
C LEU A 147 3.04 -11.37 1.11
N GLY A 148 4.31 -11.70 0.88
CA GLY A 148 4.86 -11.90 -0.45
C GLY A 148 4.16 -13.00 -1.23
N HIS A 149 3.85 -14.13 -0.59
CA HIS A 149 3.05 -15.18 -1.23
C HIS A 149 1.61 -14.74 -1.53
N LEU A 150 0.97 -14.02 -0.61
CA LEU A 150 -0.40 -13.53 -0.79
C LEU A 150 -0.49 -12.40 -1.83
N VAL A 151 0.42 -11.44 -1.77
CA VAL A 151 0.60 -10.35 -2.73
C VAL A 151 0.95 -10.95 -4.09
N ASN A 152 1.85 -11.93 -4.18
CA ASN A 152 2.14 -12.58 -5.45
C ASN A 152 0.90 -13.24 -6.06
N LEU A 153 0.05 -13.90 -5.26
CA LEU A 153 -1.20 -14.50 -5.71
C LEU A 153 -2.22 -13.44 -6.17
N VAL A 154 -2.30 -12.33 -5.44
CA VAL A 154 -3.20 -11.20 -5.74
C VAL A 154 -2.64 -10.29 -6.83
N CYS A 155 -1.36 -10.36 -7.15
CA CYS A 155 -0.66 -9.56 -8.16
C CYS A 155 -0.28 -10.38 -9.40
N ILE A 156 -0.79 -11.61 -9.55
CA ILE A 156 -0.62 -12.38 -10.79
C ILE A 156 -1.24 -11.60 -11.96
N GLY A 157 -0.41 -11.23 -12.93
CA GLY A 157 -0.81 -10.48 -14.12
C GLY A 157 -0.99 -8.97 -13.91
N ALA A 158 -0.49 -8.42 -12.80
CA ALA A 158 -0.34 -6.98 -12.56
C ALA A 158 1.09 -6.52 -12.86
#